data_AF-A0A383DSB6-F1
#
_entry.id   AF-A0A383DSB6-F1
#
_cell.length_a   1.000
_cell.length_b   1.000
_cell.length_c   1.000
_cell.angle_alpha   90.00
_cell.angle_beta   90.00
_cell.angle_gamma   90.00
#
_symmetry.space_group_name_H-M   'P 1'
#
loop_
_entity.id
_entity.type
_entity.pdbx_description
1 polymer ?
#
loop_
_entity_poly.entity_id
_entity_poly.type
_entity_poly.pdbx_seq_one_letter_code
_entity_poly.pdbx_strand_id
1 'polypeptide(L)'
;GGSIPYLVSVVDNDAKGTAFCSPEIVLEGSLKNYIGNVDEKGQYFRWEFEATQGELIQSLKNKRNVSAAEIVQLIPEKIGYSDRIIDLRIEYKDFQNNLQSIEIHSEYEIRNIMSPSFLYSSAFSVEKNENGNFNLIGKGWGHGVGLCQIGALGRALNGQSTDNILNHYYSVSKLKRIYSS
;
A
#
# COMPACT_ATOMS: atom_id res chain seq x y z
N GLY A 1 -2.37 18.68 2.48
CA GLY A 1 -1.06 19.32 2.76
C GLY A 1 -0.46 19.82 1.47
N GLY A 2 0.30 20.91 1.51
CA GLY A 2 1.01 21.44 0.34
C GLY A 2 2.11 20.48 -0.14
N SER A 3 2.65 20.73 -1.34
CA SER A 3 3.72 19.93 -1.93
C SER A 3 4.97 19.98 -1.06
N ILE A 4 5.44 18.83 -0.59
CA ILE A 4 6.74 18.70 0.06
C ILE A 4 7.77 18.45 -1.05
N PRO A 5 8.72 19.36 -1.31
CA PRO A 5 9.55 19.32 -2.53
C PRO A 5 10.38 18.05 -2.72
N TYR A 6 10.65 17.32 -1.64
CA TYR A 6 11.45 16.08 -1.65
C TYR A 6 10.60 14.81 -1.65
N LEU A 7 9.27 14.90 -1.58
CA LEU A 7 8.35 13.77 -1.67
C LEU A 7 7.65 13.76 -3.04
N VAL A 8 8.44 13.57 -4.08
CA VAL A 8 7.97 13.51 -5.46
C VAL A 8 7.74 12.06 -5.85
N SER A 9 6.62 11.78 -6.51
CA SER A 9 6.39 10.46 -7.11
C SER A 9 7.35 10.26 -8.28
N VAL A 10 8.05 9.12 -8.29
CA VAL A 10 9.01 8.75 -9.34
C VAL A 10 8.53 7.48 -10.04
N VAL A 11 8.66 7.47 -11.37
CA VAL A 11 8.39 6.27 -12.17
C VAL A 11 9.61 5.35 -12.08
N ASP A 12 9.39 4.14 -11.57
CA ASP A 12 10.45 3.19 -11.24
C ASP A 12 10.47 1.99 -12.20
N ASN A 13 10.66 2.29 -13.49
CA ASN A 13 10.62 1.31 -14.58
C ASN A 13 11.97 1.22 -15.33
N ASP A 14 12.21 0.06 -15.94
CA ASP A 14 13.29 -0.13 -16.90
C ASP A 14 13.00 0.56 -18.25
N ALA A 15 13.92 0.42 -19.22
CA ALA A 15 13.77 1.03 -20.54
C ALA A 15 12.60 0.47 -21.37
N LYS A 16 12.04 -0.68 -20.99
CA LYS A 16 10.87 -1.31 -21.64
C LYS A 16 9.56 -0.94 -20.95
N GLY A 17 9.61 -0.20 -19.83
CA GLY A 17 8.45 0.16 -19.04
C GLY A 17 8.07 -0.87 -17.98
N THR A 18 8.87 -1.91 -17.77
CA THR A 18 8.66 -2.90 -16.71
C THR A 18 9.12 -2.33 -15.37
N ALA A 19 8.25 -2.35 -14.37
CA ALA A 19 8.59 -1.86 -13.03
C ALA A 19 9.73 -2.68 -12.41
N PHE A 20 10.74 -2.02 -11.84
CA PHE A 20 11.90 -2.70 -11.24
C PHE A 20 11.51 -3.62 -10.07
N CYS A 21 10.39 -3.36 -9.42
CA CYS A 21 9.86 -4.22 -8.36
C CYS A 21 8.93 -5.34 -8.85
N SER A 22 8.76 -5.51 -10.17
CA SER A 22 7.87 -6.52 -10.72
C SER A 22 8.48 -7.93 -10.64
N PRO A 23 7.64 -8.98 -10.62
CA PRO A 23 8.09 -10.36 -10.73
C PRO A 23 8.84 -10.69 -12.02
N GLU A 24 8.72 -9.87 -13.08
CA GLU A 24 9.46 -10.04 -14.33
C GLU A 24 10.96 -9.75 -14.17
N ILE A 25 11.30 -8.83 -13.26
CA ILE A 25 12.68 -8.42 -12.96
C ILE A 25 13.18 -9.11 -11.70
N VAL A 26 12.36 -9.17 -10.65
CA VAL A 26 12.70 -9.75 -9.36
C VAL A 26 11.70 -10.86 -9.02
N LEU A 27 12.10 -12.11 -9.22
CA LEU A 27 11.26 -13.27 -8.90
C LEU A 27 10.89 -13.28 -7.41
N GLU A 28 9.60 -13.35 -7.08
CA GLU A 28 9.13 -13.28 -5.69
C GLU A 28 9.72 -14.40 -4.81
N GLY A 29 9.88 -15.60 -5.35
CA GLY A 29 10.50 -16.73 -4.65
C GLY A 29 12.00 -16.53 -4.31
N SER A 30 12.64 -15.54 -4.94
CA SER A 30 14.05 -15.18 -4.69
C SER A 30 14.22 -14.13 -3.60
N LEU A 31 13.15 -13.40 -3.23
CA LEU A 31 13.22 -12.27 -2.30
C LEU A 31 13.85 -12.65 -0.95
N LYS A 32 13.50 -13.82 -0.42
CA LYS A 32 14.07 -14.34 0.84
C LYS A 32 15.61 -14.40 0.85
N ASN A 33 16.24 -14.55 -0.32
CA ASN A 33 17.70 -14.65 -0.45
C ASN A 33 18.39 -13.28 -0.35
N TYR A 34 17.65 -12.19 -0.64
CA TYR A 34 18.21 -10.84 -0.75
C TYR A 34 17.76 -9.92 0.38
N ILE A 35 16.48 -9.98 0.73
CA ILE A 35 15.84 -9.06 1.70
C ILE A 35 15.43 -9.76 3.01
N GLY A 36 15.80 -11.04 3.18
CA GLY A 36 15.62 -11.81 4.41
C GLY A 36 14.24 -12.47 4.57
N ASN A 37 14.01 -13.11 5.73
CA ASN A 37 12.72 -13.68 6.16
C ASN A 37 11.75 -12.56 6.57
N VAL A 38 11.61 -11.52 5.75
CA VAL A 38 10.76 -10.40 6.14
C VAL A 38 9.30 -10.82 6.16
N ASP A 39 8.85 -11.79 5.36
CA ASP A 39 7.41 -12.06 5.26
C ASP A 39 7.01 -13.47 4.77
N GLU A 40 5.80 -13.91 5.18
CA GLU A 40 5.15 -15.14 4.70
C GLU A 40 4.90 -15.06 3.19
N LYS A 41 5.09 -16.17 2.46
CA LYS A 41 4.94 -16.28 1.00
C LYS A 41 3.75 -15.46 0.48
N GLY A 42 4.01 -14.31 -0.15
CA GLY A 42 2.97 -13.44 -0.70
C GLY A 42 3.33 -12.91 -2.09
N GLN A 43 2.29 -12.57 -2.85
CA GLN A 43 2.42 -11.78 -4.07
C GLN A 43 2.39 -10.30 -3.66
N TYR A 44 3.56 -9.66 -3.53
CA TYR A 44 3.64 -8.31 -2.96
C TYR A 44 3.43 -7.23 -4.02
N PHE A 45 3.68 -7.56 -5.28
CA PHE A 45 3.50 -6.62 -6.39
C PHE A 45 2.02 -6.44 -6.76
N ARG A 46 1.26 -7.53 -6.73
CA ARG A 46 -0.19 -7.59 -6.93
C ARG A 46 -0.78 -8.56 -5.92
N TRP A 47 -1.85 -8.17 -5.25
CA TRP A 47 -2.48 -8.99 -4.23
C TRP A 47 -3.99 -8.82 -4.30
N GLU A 48 -4.68 -9.84 -3.82
CA GLU A 48 -6.13 -9.81 -3.59
C GLU A 48 -6.39 -10.13 -2.12
N PHE A 49 -7.35 -9.44 -1.53
CA PHE A 49 -7.76 -9.66 -0.15
C PHE A 49 -9.28 -9.54 -0.05
N GLU A 50 -9.94 -10.60 0.41
CA GLU A 50 -11.37 -10.53 0.75
C GLU A 50 -11.51 -9.95 2.15
N ALA A 51 -12.06 -8.74 2.24
CA ALA A 51 -12.47 -8.13 3.50
C ALA A 51 -13.91 -8.54 3.80
N THR A 52 -14.09 -9.45 4.76
CA THR A 52 -15.41 -9.93 5.13
C THR A 52 -16.18 -8.90 5.96
N GLN A 53 -17.51 -8.98 5.93
CA GLN A 53 -18.38 -8.15 6.78
C GLN A 53 -17.98 -8.22 8.26
N GLY A 54 -17.77 -9.42 8.79
CA GLY A 54 -17.40 -9.63 10.20
C GLY A 54 -16.07 -8.99 10.57
N GLU A 55 -15.05 -9.14 9.72
CA GLU A 55 -13.72 -8.55 9.96
C GLU A 55 -13.74 -7.02 9.93
N LEU A 56 -14.48 -6.42 8.99
CA LEU A 56 -14.61 -4.97 8.89
C LEU A 56 -15.39 -4.40 10.08
N ILE A 57 -16.52 -5.02 10.46
CA ILE A 57 -17.30 -4.62 11.63
C ILE A 57 -16.44 -4.71 12.90
N GLN A 58 -15.73 -5.82 13.09
CA GLN A 58 -14.86 -6.01 14.25
C GLN A 58 -13.69 -5.02 14.25
N SER A 59 -13.12 -4.72 13.08
CA SER A 59 -12.05 -3.73 12.93
C SER A 59 -12.54 -2.32 13.26
N LEU A 60 -13.71 -1.91 12.75
CA LEU A 60 -14.34 -0.63 13.10
C LEU A 60 -14.61 -0.53 14.60
N LYS A 61 -15.10 -1.63 15.21
CA LYS A 61 -15.36 -1.65 16.64
C LYS A 61 -14.09 -1.49 17.46
N ASN A 62 -13.05 -2.26 17.14
CA ASN A 62 -11.82 -2.28 17.93
C ASN A 62 -10.96 -1.03 17.71
N LYS A 63 -10.90 -0.53 16.47
CA LYS A 63 -9.95 0.51 16.06
C LYS A 63 -10.57 1.91 16.04
N ARG A 64 -11.89 2.03 15.94
CA ARG A 64 -12.62 3.31 15.88
C ARG A 64 -13.78 3.43 16.88
N ASN A 65 -14.02 2.41 17.69
CA ASN A 65 -15.18 2.32 18.60
C ASN A 65 -16.53 2.53 17.89
N VAL A 66 -16.62 2.15 16.61
CA VAL A 66 -17.85 2.23 15.82
C VAL A 66 -18.58 0.90 15.88
N SER A 67 -19.84 0.93 16.30
CA SER A 67 -20.73 -0.23 16.32
C SER A 67 -21.56 -0.25 15.03
N ALA A 68 -21.13 -1.06 14.06
CA ALA A 68 -21.84 -1.28 12.81
C ALA A 68 -22.58 -2.63 12.83
N ALA A 69 -23.77 -2.67 12.24
CA ALA A 69 -24.52 -3.91 12.02
C ALA A 69 -24.24 -4.51 10.63
N GLU A 70 -24.01 -3.66 9.63
CA GLU A 70 -23.74 -4.06 8.24
C GLU A 70 -22.86 -3.00 7.58
N ILE A 71 -21.81 -3.40 6.86
CA ILE A 71 -21.03 -2.50 5.99
C ILE A 71 -21.69 -2.45 4.61
N VAL A 72 -22.07 -1.26 4.18
CA VAL A 72 -22.85 -1.04 2.96
C VAL A 72 -21.90 -0.80 1.78
N GLN A 73 -20.97 0.15 1.90
CA GLN A 73 -20.02 0.54 0.86
C GLN A 73 -18.68 0.98 1.44
N LEU A 74 -17.63 0.80 0.65
CA LEU A 74 -16.31 1.41 0.84
C LEU A 74 -16.08 2.33 -0.36
N ILE A 75 -15.94 3.62 -0.11
CA ILE A 75 -15.91 4.65 -1.16
C ILE A 75 -14.57 5.38 -1.07
N PRO A 76 -13.63 5.12 -1.99
CA PRO A 76 -12.41 5.91 -2.12
C PRO A 76 -12.76 7.33 -2.57
N GLU A 77 -12.68 8.30 -1.66
CA GLU A 77 -13.04 9.68 -1.96
C GLU A 77 -11.87 10.46 -2.56
N LYS A 78 -10.66 10.10 -2.15
CA LYS A 78 -9.45 10.75 -2.62
C LYS A 78 -8.31 9.77 -2.79
N ILE A 79 -7.69 9.84 -3.95
CA ILE A 79 -6.55 9.03 -4.36
C ILE A 79 -5.36 9.98 -4.59
N GLY A 80 -4.21 9.63 -4.00
CA GLY A 80 -2.96 10.36 -4.20
C GLY A 80 -2.28 10.00 -5.52
N TYR A 81 -1.21 10.73 -5.88
CA TYR A 81 -0.47 10.52 -7.13
C TYR A 81 0.14 9.12 -7.30
N SER A 82 0.32 8.37 -6.20
CA SER A 82 0.82 6.99 -6.21
C SER A 82 -0.28 5.93 -6.27
N ASP A 83 -1.51 6.32 -6.63
CA ASP A 83 -2.74 5.51 -6.63
C ASP A 83 -3.17 5.00 -5.25
N ARG A 84 -2.56 5.52 -4.19
CA ARG A 84 -2.92 5.22 -2.81
C ARG A 84 -4.17 6.00 -2.42
N ILE A 85 -5.17 5.29 -1.89
CA ILE A 85 -6.32 5.93 -1.26
C ILE A 85 -5.80 6.66 -0.02
N ILE A 86 -6.13 7.94 0.08
CA ILE A 86 -5.76 8.82 1.20
C ILE A 86 -6.98 9.26 2.01
N ASP A 87 -8.15 9.34 1.37
CA ASP A 87 -9.44 9.53 2.03
C ASP A 87 -10.38 8.39 1.61
N LEU A 88 -10.88 7.64 2.59
CA LEU A 88 -11.84 6.55 2.42
C LEU A 88 -13.06 6.81 3.29
N ARG A 89 -14.24 6.77 2.68
CA ARG A 89 -15.51 6.74 3.41
C ARG A 89 -16.02 5.31 3.53
N ILE A 90 -16.43 4.93 4.73
CA ILE A 90 -17.10 3.65 4.99
C ILE A 90 -18.54 3.96 5.36
N GLU A 91 -19.47 3.50 4.53
CA GLU A 91 -20.90 3.59 4.80
C GLU A 91 -21.38 2.30 5.45
N TYR A 92 -22.13 2.41 6.53
CA TYR A 92 -22.60 1.27 7.30
C TYR A 92 -23.99 1.53 7.89
N LYS A 93 -24.72 0.47 8.22
CA LYS A 93 -25.95 0.56 9.00
C LYS A 93 -25.66 0.34 10.48
N ASP A 94 -26.31 1.11 11.34
CA ASP A 94 -26.34 0.83 12.77
C ASP A 94 -27.36 -0.29 13.11
N PHE A 95 -27.46 -0.66 14.39
CA PHE A 95 -28.41 -1.67 14.86
C PHE A 95 -29.88 -1.23 14.79
N GLN A 96 -30.15 0.03 14.51
CA GLN A 96 -31.49 0.58 14.27
C GLN A 96 -31.80 0.69 12.77
N ASN A 97 -30.91 0.14 11.92
CA ASN A 97 -31.01 0.15 10.46
C ASN A 97 -30.92 1.56 9.84
N ASN A 98 -30.35 2.54 10.56
CA ASN A 98 -30.05 3.86 10.00
C ASN A 98 -28.72 3.81 9.25
N LEU A 99 -28.67 4.45 8.09
CA LEU A 99 -27.43 4.63 7.33
C LEU A 99 -26.54 5.68 8.03
N GLN A 100 -25.28 5.31 8.26
CA GLN A 100 -24.24 6.11 8.87
C GLN A 100 -22.99 6.06 7.99
N SER A 101 -22.04 6.96 8.26
CA SER A 101 -20.74 6.93 7.60
C SER A 101 -19.61 7.37 8.52
N ILE A 102 -18.40 6.89 8.23
CA ILE A 102 -17.16 7.35 8.84
C ILE A 102 -16.12 7.61 7.76
N GLU A 103 -15.42 8.74 7.87
CA GLU A 103 -14.32 9.12 6.99
C GLU A 103 -12.97 8.83 7.63
N ILE A 104 -12.04 8.30 6.82
CA ILE A 104 -10.68 7.94 7.23
C ILE A 104 -9.69 8.68 6.32
N HIS A 105 -9.01 9.68 6.87
CA HIS A 105 -8.10 10.58 6.14
C HIS A 105 -6.61 10.23 6.32
N SER A 106 -6.29 8.94 6.34
CA SER A 106 -4.93 8.46 6.54
C SER A 106 -4.70 7.10 5.89
N GLU A 107 -3.66 7.03 5.04
CA GLU A 107 -3.18 5.80 4.42
C GLU A 107 -2.94 4.67 5.43
N TYR A 108 -2.34 5.04 6.56
CA TYR A 108 -2.05 4.13 7.65
C TYR A 108 -3.32 3.58 8.29
N GLU A 109 -4.28 4.45 8.60
CA GLU A 109 -5.54 4.04 9.24
C GLU A 109 -6.40 3.22 8.28
N ILE A 110 -6.41 3.55 6.99
CA ILE A 110 -7.08 2.74 5.96
C ILE A 110 -6.52 1.31 6.00
N ARG A 111 -5.20 1.14 5.96
CA ARG A 111 -4.57 -0.18 6.03
C ARG A 111 -4.83 -0.90 7.34
N ASN A 112 -4.83 -0.14 8.44
CA ASN A 112 -5.15 -0.68 9.75
C ASN A 112 -6.59 -1.20 9.80
N ILE A 113 -7.58 -0.49 9.26
CA ILE A 113 -9.00 -0.87 9.39
C ILE A 113 -9.40 -1.97 8.39
N MET A 114 -8.86 -1.94 7.17
CA MET A 114 -9.29 -2.83 6.07
C MET A 114 -8.82 -4.30 6.22
N SER A 115 -7.97 -4.61 7.20
CA SER A 115 -7.56 -5.98 7.49
C SER A 115 -7.30 -6.18 9.00
N PRO A 116 -7.59 -7.37 9.57
CA PRO A 116 -7.20 -7.70 10.93
C PRO A 116 -5.69 -7.57 11.18
N SER A 117 -4.87 -7.94 10.20
CA SER A 117 -3.40 -8.04 10.29
C SER A 117 -2.65 -6.88 9.63
N PHE A 118 -3.34 -5.78 9.33
CA PHE A 118 -2.82 -4.60 8.60
C PHE A 118 -2.60 -4.87 7.10
N LEU A 119 -3.36 -4.17 6.25
CA LEU A 119 -3.35 -4.38 4.81
C LEU A 119 -2.00 -4.00 4.19
N TYR A 120 -1.58 -4.72 3.14
CA TYR A 120 -0.32 -4.47 2.46
C TYR A 120 -0.14 -3.00 2.03
N SER A 121 -1.20 -2.37 1.54
CA SER A 121 -1.12 -1.08 0.87
C SER A 121 -2.52 -0.46 0.80
N SER A 122 -2.64 0.87 0.72
CA SER A 122 -3.91 1.52 0.39
C SER A 122 -4.14 1.74 -1.11
N ALA A 123 -3.24 1.25 -1.97
CA ALA A 123 -3.43 1.28 -3.41
C ALA A 123 -4.21 0.03 -3.84
N PHE A 124 -5.54 0.10 -3.77
CA PHE A 124 -6.44 -0.97 -4.17
C PHE A 124 -7.74 -0.42 -4.77
N SER A 125 -8.42 -1.24 -5.57
CA SER A 125 -9.82 -1.06 -5.94
C SER A 125 -10.72 -1.94 -5.07
N VAL A 126 -11.98 -1.57 -4.96
CA VAL A 126 -12.99 -2.30 -4.17
C VAL A 126 -14.03 -2.88 -5.11
N GLU A 127 -14.28 -4.17 -4.97
CA GLU A 127 -15.39 -4.86 -5.64
C GLU A 127 -16.26 -5.56 -4.58
N LYS A 128 -17.56 -5.27 -4.56
CA LYS A 128 -18.49 -5.95 -3.65
C LYS A 128 -18.94 -7.25 -4.30
N ASN A 129 -18.80 -8.37 -3.58
CA ASN A 129 -19.23 -9.67 -4.08
C ASN A 129 -20.68 -10.00 -3.70
N GLU A 130 -21.20 -11.11 -4.23
CA GLU A 130 -22.60 -11.54 -4.05
C GLU A 130 -22.95 -11.84 -2.58
N ASN A 131 -21.96 -12.21 -1.76
CA ASN A 131 -22.11 -12.46 -0.32
C ASN A 131 -22.10 -11.16 0.50
N GLY A 132 -21.91 -10.01 -0.15
CA GLY A 132 -21.81 -8.70 0.48
C GLY A 132 -20.43 -8.39 1.07
N ASN A 133 -19.43 -9.26 0.90
CA ASN A 133 -18.03 -8.97 1.26
C ASN A 133 -17.39 -8.06 0.20
N PHE A 134 -16.18 -7.58 0.51
CA PHE A 134 -15.43 -6.68 -0.37
C PHE A 134 -14.11 -7.31 -0.80
N ASN A 135 -13.97 -7.57 -2.10
CA ASN A 135 -12.71 -7.96 -2.71
C ASN A 135 -11.87 -6.71 -2.94
N LEU A 136 -10.71 -6.66 -2.29
CA LEU A 136 -9.72 -5.60 -2.45
C LEU A 136 -8.65 -6.08 -3.43
N ILE A 137 -8.60 -5.46 -4.61
CA ILE A 137 -7.62 -5.80 -5.65
C ILE A 137 -6.53 -4.73 -5.59
N GLY A 138 -5.37 -5.13 -5.07
CA GLY A 138 -4.35 -4.18 -4.64
C GLY A 138 -2.99 -4.37 -5.29
N LYS A 139 -2.15 -3.35 -5.08
CA LYS A 139 -0.78 -3.32 -5.57
C LYS A 139 0.20 -2.77 -4.55
N GLY A 140 1.41 -3.33 -4.62
CA GLY A 140 2.55 -2.93 -3.81
C GLY A 140 2.35 -3.15 -2.31
N TRP A 141 3.40 -2.85 -1.56
CA TRP A 141 3.45 -3.05 -0.12
C TRP A 141 4.22 -1.94 0.58
N GLY A 142 3.70 -1.51 1.72
CA GLY A 142 4.24 -0.42 2.51
C GLY A 142 3.55 0.91 2.18
N HIS A 143 4.01 1.97 2.81
CA HIS A 143 3.40 3.30 2.71
C HIS A 143 3.75 4.05 1.41
N GLY A 144 4.71 3.54 0.62
CA GLY A 144 5.07 4.09 -0.69
C GLY A 144 5.79 5.45 -0.63
N VAL A 145 6.61 5.70 0.39
CA VAL A 145 7.44 6.91 0.52
C VAL A 145 8.92 6.52 0.61
N GLY A 146 9.78 7.23 -0.11
CA GLY A 146 11.23 7.00 -0.12
C GLY A 146 11.62 5.87 -1.06
N LEU A 147 12.40 4.90 -0.55
CA LEU A 147 12.99 3.84 -1.35
C LEU A 147 12.14 2.56 -1.37
N CYS A 148 11.81 2.08 -2.58
CA CYS A 148 11.24 0.75 -2.75
C CYS A 148 12.36 -0.30 -2.64
N GLN A 149 12.32 -1.15 -1.61
CA GLN A 149 13.39 -2.14 -1.38
C GLN A 149 13.51 -3.14 -2.53
N ILE A 150 12.38 -3.65 -3.02
CA ILE A 150 12.35 -4.59 -4.16
C ILE A 150 12.76 -3.88 -5.46
N GLY A 151 12.34 -2.62 -5.66
CA GLY A 151 12.76 -1.82 -6.81
C GLY A 151 14.27 -1.53 -6.80
N ALA A 152 14.83 -1.19 -5.64
CA ALA A 152 16.28 -1.01 -5.47
C ALA A 152 17.05 -2.31 -5.76
N LEU A 153 16.54 -3.47 -5.32
CA LEU A 153 17.09 -4.77 -5.67
C LEU A 153 17.03 -5.01 -7.19
N GLY A 154 15.88 -4.76 -7.83
CA GLY A 154 15.73 -4.91 -9.28
C GLY A 154 16.68 -4.01 -10.07
N ARG A 155 16.88 -2.77 -9.62
CA ARG A 155 17.88 -1.85 -10.20
C ARG A 155 19.30 -2.35 -10.02
N ALA A 156 19.64 -2.88 -8.85
CA ALA A 156 20.97 -3.44 -8.57
C ALA A 156 21.24 -4.70 -9.43
N LEU A 157 20.25 -5.59 -9.58
CA LEU A 157 20.33 -6.75 -10.46
C LEU A 157 20.46 -6.35 -11.95
N ASN A 158 20.00 -5.16 -12.32
CA ASN A 158 20.21 -4.53 -13.63
C ASN A 158 21.52 -3.71 -13.72
N GLY A 159 22.44 -3.86 -12.75
CA GLY A 159 23.77 -3.26 -12.80
C GLY A 159 23.84 -1.78 -12.43
N GLN A 160 22.79 -1.18 -11.86
CA GLN A 160 22.87 0.18 -11.35
C GLN A 160 23.70 0.26 -10.06
N SER A 161 24.54 1.28 -9.95
CA SER A 161 25.31 1.57 -8.74
C SER A 161 24.41 2.05 -7.59
N THR A 162 24.88 1.91 -6.36
CA THR A 162 24.20 2.43 -5.16
C THR A 162 23.89 3.92 -5.28
N ASP A 163 24.83 4.73 -5.78
CA ASP A 163 24.64 6.17 -6.01
C ASP A 163 23.48 6.44 -6.99
N ASN A 164 23.40 5.69 -8.08
CA ASN A 164 22.31 5.84 -9.06
C ASN A 164 20.96 5.45 -8.47
N ILE A 165 20.91 4.37 -7.68
CA ILE A 165 19.68 3.90 -7.01
C ILE A 165 19.21 4.94 -5.99
N LEU A 166 20.11 5.45 -5.14
CA LEU A 166 19.75 6.44 -4.14
C LEU A 166 19.33 7.77 -4.77
N ASN A 167 20.03 8.22 -5.81
CA ASN A 167 19.63 9.42 -6.54
C ASN A 167 18.28 9.26 -7.26
N HIS A 168 17.87 8.05 -7.62
CA HIS A 168 16.53 7.82 -8.17
C HIS A 168 15.43 8.07 -7.13
N TYR A 169 15.52 7.46 -5.95
CA TYR A 169 14.50 7.59 -4.90
C TYR A 169 14.59 8.88 -4.10
N TYR A 170 15.78 9.50 -4.06
CA TYR A 170 16.08 10.69 -3.28
C TYR A 170 16.76 11.76 -4.15
N SER A 171 16.10 12.16 -5.24
CA SER A 171 16.67 13.00 -6.32
C SER A 171 17.23 14.35 -5.90
N VAL A 172 16.79 14.91 -4.77
CA VAL A 172 17.29 16.18 -4.23
C VAL A 172 18.34 16.00 -3.12
N SER A 173 18.69 14.76 -2.78
CA SER A 173 19.67 14.44 -1.74
C SER A 173 21.09 14.39 -2.31
N LYS A 174 22.08 14.57 -1.42
CA LYS A 174 23.50 14.42 -1.76
C LYS A 174 24.15 13.39 -0.84
N LEU A 175 24.85 12.43 -1.43
CA LEU A 175 25.69 11.51 -0.68
C LEU A 175 26.92 12.26 -0.14
N LYS A 176 27.16 12.11 1.17
CA LYS A 176 28.30 12.71 1.85
C LYS A 176 29.03 11.67 2.66
N ARG A 177 30.35 11.57 2.45
CA ARG A 177 31.25 10.82 3.33
C ARG A 177 31.45 11.62 4.62
N ILE A 178 31.00 11.06 5.75
CA ILE A 178 31.09 11.72 7.06
C ILE A 178 32.37 11.33 7.83
N TYR A 179 33.03 10.23 7.46
CA TYR A 179 34.31 9.81 8.01
C TYR A 179 35.30 9.48 6.87
N SER A 180 36.52 10.00 6.97
CA SER A 180 37.64 9.57 6.14
C SER A 180 38.33 8.41 6.86
N SER A 181 38.53 7.29 6.16
CA SER A 181 39.51 6.28 6.58
C SER A 181 40.91 6.85 6.53
#